data_AF-A0A8C4Q6Z2-F1
#
_entry.id   AF-A0A8C4Q6Z2-F1
#
_cell.length_a   1.000
_cell.length_b   1.000
_cell.length_c   1.000
_cell.angle_alpha   90.00
_cell.angle_beta   90.00
_cell.angle_gamma   90.00
#
_symmetry.space_group_name_H-M   'P 1'
#
loop_
_entity.id
_entity.type
_entity.pdbx_description
1 polymer ?
#
loop_
_entity_poly.entity_id
_entity_poly.type
_entity_poly.pdbx_seq_one_letter_code
_entity_poly.pdbx_strand_id
1 'polypeptide(L)'
;MTTKLLLPSISVACLLLSQLRGVLKLSAMATTSPCVPPSPPPPPGTVSAAYVTCPNEEVARKLAKGLVEGKLAACVNIIPQIKSIYEWQGQIEEDSEVLMMLKTRTTKIPQVTQYVKTYHPYEVCEVISHPIQDGNPDYLSWVTTVVPE
;
A
#
# COMPACT_ATOMS: atom_id res chain seq x y z
N MET A 1 21.14 -21.30 -54.13
CA MET A 1 20.64 -21.00 -52.78
C MET A 1 20.34 -22.32 -52.09
N THR A 2 21.29 -22.84 -51.32
CA THR A 2 21.07 -24.03 -50.51
C THR A 2 22.08 -24.09 -49.36
N THR A 3 21.52 -24.46 -48.22
CA THR A 3 21.97 -24.43 -46.82
C THR A 3 23.24 -25.23 -46.54
N LYS A 4 24.10 -24.72 -45.64
CA LYS A 4 24.85 -25.47 -44.61
C LYS A 4 25.72 -24.51 -43.80
N LEU A 5 25.29 -24.17 -42.58
CA LEU A 5 26.20 -23.69 -41.53
C LEU A 5 26.07 -24.63 -40.34
N LEU A 6 27.18 -25.27 -40.02
CA LEU A 6 27.36 -26.21 -38.92
C LEU A 6 27.54 -25.48 -37.58
N LEU A 7 26.97 -26.08 -36.55
CA LEU A 7 27.08 -25.79 -35.11
C LEU A 7 28.45 -26.24 -34.54
N PRO A 8 28.75 -25.97 -33.24
CA PRO A 8 29.99 -25.32 -32.79
C PRO A 8 31.09 -26.26 -32.30
N SER A 9 32.33 -25.75 -32.27
CA SER A 9 33.47 -26.36 -31.59
C SER A 9 33.45 -25.98 -30.10
N ILE A 10 33.24 -26.98 -29.26
CA ILE A 10 33.36 -26.94 -27.80
C ILE A 10 34.82 -27.25 -27.46
N SER A 11 35.53 -26.31 -26.84
CA SER A 11 36.85 -26.59 -26.26
C SER A 11 36.72 -27.00 -24.80
N VAL A 12 36.99 -28.28 -24.57
CA VAL A 12 37.03 -28.98 -23.28
C VAL A 12 38.35 -28.62 -22.59
N ALA A 13 38.39 -27.54 -21.79
CA ALA A 13 39.63 -27.15 -21.09
C ALA A 13 39.43 -26.31 -19.81
N CYS A 14 38.34 -26.48 -19.06
CA CYS A 14 38.14 -25.75 -17.79
C CYS A 14 37.29 -26.48 -16.75
N LEU A 15 37.48 -27.80 -16.61
CA LEU A 15 37.05 -28.52 -15.42
C LEU A 15 38.26 -29.23 -14.80
N LEU A 16 38.43 -29.04 -13.49
CA LEU A 16 39.28 -29.79 -12.56
C LEU A 16 40.73 -29.31 -12.38
N LEU A 17 40.90 -28.10 -11.82
CA LEU A 17 42.00 -27.82 -10.89
C LEU A 17 41.42 -27.19 -9.60
N SER A 18 41.21 -28.07 -8.62
CA SER A 18 41.46 -27.89 -7.18
C SER A 18 41.05 -26.54 -6.55
N GLN A 19 39.95 -26.46 -5.80
CA GLN A 19 39.91 -26.91 -4.39
C GLN A 19 41.22 -26.59 -3.65
N LEU A 20 41.36 -25.36 -3.11
CA LEU A 20 42.23 -24.92 -1.98
C LEU A 20 42.63 -23.44 -2.11
N ARG A 21 41.65 -22.53 -1.91
CA ARG A 21 41.89 -21.17 -1.39
C ARG A 21 40.73 -20.87 -0.44
N GLY A 22 40.75 -21.40 0.78
CA GLY A 22 41.23 -20.62 1.93
C GLY A 22 40.29 -19.44 2.16
N VAL A 23 39.09 -19.66 2.72
CA VAL A 23 38.80 -19.47 4.15
C VAL A 23 39.83 -18.55 4.82
N LEU A 24 39.60 -17.23 4.84
CA LEU A 24 39.93 -16.34 5.96
C LEU A 24 39.40 -14.91 5.73
N LYS A 25 38.65 -14.42 6.75
CA LYS A 25 38.38 -13.02 7.15
C LYS A 25 37.37 -12.21 6.31
N LEU A 26 36.12 -12.07 6.77
CA LEU A 26 35.63 -11.21 7.87
C LEU A 26 35.54 -9.73 7.47
N SER A 27 34.36 -9.29 7.04
CA SER A 27 33.60 -8.27 7.77
C SER A 27 32.17 -8.26 7.26
N ALA A 28 31.23 -8.49 8.17
CA ALA A 28 29.85 -8.09 7.97
C ALA A 28 29.83 -6.58 7.69
N MET A 29 29.28 -6.17 6.55
CA MET A 29 28.70 -4.85 6.43
C MET A 29 27.21 -5.00 6.69
N ALA A 30 26.88 -5.24 7.97
CA ALA A 30 25.62 -4.77 8.49
C ALA A 30 25.71 -3.24 8.39
N THR A 31 25.13 -2.67 7.33
CA THR A 31 24.77 -1.26 7.36
C THR A 31 23.75 -1.14 8.49
N THR A 32 24.23 -0.87 9.69
CA THR A 32 23.38 -0.42 10.78
C THR A 32 22.81 0.91 10.30
N SER A 33 21.60 0.86 9.74
CA SER A 33 20.77 2.05 9.59
C SER A 33 20.88 2.80 10.92
N PRO A 34 21.18 4.11 10.89
CA PRO A 34 21.31 4.87 12.13
C PRO A 34 20.04 4.62 12.96
N CYS A 35 20.24 4.21 14.21
CA CYS A 35 19.17 4.03 15.18
C CYS A 35 18.59 5.41 15.46
N VAL A 36 17.70 5.88 14.58
CA VAL A 36 16.88 7.05 14.85
C VAL A 36 16.06 6.68 16.09
N PRO A 37 16.18 7.42 17.20
CA PRO A 37 15.34 7.15 18.37
C PRO A 37 13.88 7.19 17.90
N PRO A 38 13.05 6.20 18.27
CA PRO A 38 11.67 6.19 17.83
C PRO A 38 11.00 7.49 18.26
N SER A 39 10.42 8.20 17.29
CA SER A 39 9.60 9.37 17.58
C SER A 39 8.55 8.96 18.61
N PRO A 40 8.26 9.78 19.63
CA PRO A 40 7.19 9.45 20.56
C PRO A 40 5.90 9.21 19.76
N PRO A 41 5.12 8.16 20.08
CA PRO A 41 3.88 7.88 19.36
C PRO A 41 2.96 9.11 19.42
N PRO A 42 2.21 9.38 18.35
CA PRO A 42 1.22 10.45 18.40
C PRO A 42 0.15 10.11 19.46
N PRO A 43 -0.51 11.13 20.04
CA PRO A 43 -1.60 10.90 21.00
C PRO A 43 -2.70 9.98 20.43
N PRO A 44 -3.37 9.17 21.27
CA PRO A 44 -4.52 8.36 20.85
C PRO A 44 -5.55 9.18 20.07
N GLY A 45 -6.08 8.62 18.99
CA GLY A 45 -7.04 9.27 18.12
C GLY A 45 -6.49 10.33 17.18
N THR A 46 -5.17 10.54 17.11
CA THR A 46 -4.53 11.42 16.10
C THR A 46 -4.63 10.84 14.69
N VAL A 47 -4.67 9.51 14.57
CA VAL A 47 -4.78 8.76 13.30
C VAL A 47 -6.14 8.06 13.26
N SER A 48 -6.75 8.01 12.09
CA SER A 48 -7.99 7.27 11.83
C SER A 48 -7.80 6.22 10.74
N ALA A 49 -8.52 5.12 10.88
CA ALA A 49 -8.84 4.23 9.77
C ALA A 49 -10.18 4.69 9.18
N ALA A 50 -10.21 5.00 7.88
CA ALA A 50 -11.44 5.32 7.18
C ALA A 50 -11.77 4.26 6.12
N TYR A 51 -13.07 4.10 5.88
CA TYR A 51 -13.65 3.13 4.97
C TYR A 51 -14.40 3.88 3.88
N VAL A 52 -14.18 3.45 2.64
CA VAL A 52 -14.85 3.98 1.44
C VAL A 52 -15.22 2.80 0.56
N THR A 53 -16.49 2.66 0.22
CA THR A 53 -16.95 1.68 -0.77
C THR A 53 -16.89 2.28 -2.17
N CYS A 54 -16.58 1.45 -3.16
CA CYS A 54 -16.41 1.84 -4.56
C CYS A 54 -17.05 0.82 -5.48
N PRO A 55 -17.60 1.23 -6.64
CA PRO A 55 -18.31 0.33 -7.56
C PRO A 55 -17.39 -0.71 -8.22
N ASN A 56 -16.10 -0.42 -8.34
CA ASN A 56 -15.13 -1.32 -8.97
C ASN A 56 -13.69 -0.99 -8.58
N GLU A 57 -12.77 -1.89 -8.93
CA GLU A 57 -11.35 -1.79 -8.59
C GLU A 57 -10.66 -0.62 -9.31
N GLU A 58 -11.09 -0.26 -10.52
CA GLU A 58 -10.48 0.85 -11.26
C GLU A 58 -10.69 2.18 -10.52
N VAL A 59 -11.94 2.46 -10.11
CA VAL A 59 -12.30 3.63 -9.31
C VAL A 59 -11.55 3.63 -7.98
N ALA A 60 -11.55 2.49 -7.27
CA ALA A 60 -10.85 2.36 -6.00
C ALA A 60 -9.34 2.65 -6.12
N ARG A 61 -8.69 2.10 -7.16
CA ARG A 61 -7.26 2.33 -7.40
C ARG A 61 -6.95 3.77 -7.77
N LYS A 62 -7.81 4.42 -8.58
CA LYS A 62 -7.64 5.84 -8.95
C LYS A 62 -7.74 6.74 -7.72
N LEU A 63 -8.78 6.55 -6.91
CA LEU A 63 -8.97 7.29 -5.65
C LEU A 63 -7.83 7.04 -4.67
N ALA A 64 -7.44 5.78 -4.47
CA ALA A 64 -6.36 5.40 -3.56
C ALA A 64 -5.05 6.12 -3.92
N LYS A 65 -4.66 6.10 -5.20
CA LYS A 65 -3.46 6.79 -5.67
C LYS A 65 -3.53 8.29 -5.44
N GLY A 66 -4.63 8.92 -5.83
CA GLY A 66 -4.77 10.37 -5.68
C GLY A 66 -4.81 10.83 -4.22
N LEU A 67 -5.41 10.05 -3.31
CA LEU A 67 -5.37 10.32 -1.87
C LEU A 67 -3.94 10.27 -1.31
N VAL A 68 -3.13 9.30 -1.72
CA VAL A 68 -1.74 9.14 -1.26
C VAL A 68 -0.82 10.19 -1.89
N GLU A 69 -0.93 10.42 -3.19
CA GLU A 69 -0.18 11.44 -3.94
C GLU A 69 -0.49 12.84 -3.41
N GLY A 70 -1.78 13.12 -3.14
CA GLY A 70 -2.26 14.37 -2.55
C GLY A 70 -2.00 14.53 -1.04
N LYS A 71 -1.28 13.59 -0.42
CA LYS A 71 -0.97 13.60 1.03
C LYS A 71 -2.21 13.69 1.92
N LEU A 72 -3.34 13.15 1.46
CA LEU A 72 -4.58 13.04 2.23
C LEU A 72 -4.69 11.72 2.98
N ALA A 73 -3.93 10.70 2.58
CA ALA A 73 -3.78 9.44 3.28
C ALA A 73 -2.32 8.93 3.20
N ALA A 74 -1.87 8.24 4.23
CA ALA A 74 -0.53 7.63 4.25
C ALA A 74 -0.52 6.31 3.46
N CYS A 75 -1.58 5.51 3.61
CA CYS A 75 -1.77 4.28 2.84
C CYS A 75 -3.26 3.97 2.65
N VAL A 76 -3.54 3.12 1.67
CA VAL A 76 -4.87 2.59 1.38
C VAL A 76 -4.75 1.09 1.08
N ASN A 77 -5.54 0.28 1.78
CA ASN A 77 -5.72 -1.13 1.43
C ASN A 77 -6.98 -1.24 0.57
N ILE A 78 -6.92 -2.05 -0.49
CA ILE A 78 -8.06 -2.32 -1.38
C ILE A 78 -8.48 -3.78 -1.16
N ILE A 79 -9.73 -3.98 -0.77
CA ILE A 79 -10.34 -5.28 -0.52
C ILE A 79 -11.36 -5.52 -1.65
N PRO A 80 -11.01 -6.34 -2.65
CA PRO A 80 -11.88 -6.57 -3.80
C PRO A 80 -13.01 -7.54 -3.45
N GLN A 81 -14.03 -7.59 -4.31
CA GLN A 81 -15.09 -8.61 -4.29
C GLN A 81 -15.91 -8.63 -3.00
N ILE A 82 -16.29 -7.45 -2.49
CA ILE A 82 -17.28 -7.37 -1.41
C ILE A 82 -18.69 -7.35 -2.00
N LYS A 83 -19.67 -7.68 -1.15
CA LYS A 83 -21.09 -7.53 -1.46
C LYS A 83 -21.69 -6.51 -0.51
N SER A 84 -22.31 -5.49 -1.08
CA SER A 84 -23.05 -4.49 -0.34
C SER A 84 -24.53 -4.80 -0.45
N ILE A 85 -25.17 -5.05 0.69
CA ILE A 85 -26.59 -5.36 0.80
C ILE A 85 -27.26 -4.19 1.52
N TYR A 86 -28.24 -3.56 0.87
CA TYR A 86 -28.90 -2.37 1.38
C TYR A 86 -30.35 -2.30 0.92
N GLU A 87 -31.16 -1.47 1.57
CA GLU A 87 -32.54 -1.19 1.14
C GLU A 87 -32.57 0.03 0.22
N TRP A 88 -33.19 -0.12 -0.94
CA TRP A 88 -33.46 0.97 -1.86
C TRP A 88 -34.88 0.87 -2.40
N GLN A 89 -35.64 1.97 -2.27
CA GLN A 89 -37.05 2.03 -2.73
C GLN A 89 -37.93 0.87 -2.22
N GLY A 90 -37.67 0.41 -0.99
CA GLY A 90 -38.41 -0.67 -0.35
C GLY A 90 -38.05 -2.07 -0.86
N GLN A 91 -36.99 -2.23 -1.65
CA GLN A 91 -36.43 -3.51 -2.07
C GLN A 91 -35.03 -3.69 -1.49
N ILE A 92 -34.65 -4.94 -1.22
CA ILE A 92 -33.28 -5.27 -0.84
C ILE A 92 -32.45 -5.44 -2.12
N GLU A 93 -31.43 -4.61 -2.26
CA GLU A 93 -30.48 -4.64 -3.36
C GLU A 93 -29.18 -5.31 -2.90
N GLU A 94 -28.47 -5.92 -3.86
CA GLU A 94 -27.15 -6.50 -3.65
C GLU A 94 -26.21 -6.08 -4.80
N ASP A 95 -25.20 -5.29 -4.47
CA ASP A 95 -24.18 -4.85 -5.42
C ASP A 95 -22.82 -5.47 -5.14
N SER A 96 -22.06 -5.70 -6.21
CA SER A 96 -20.66 -6.12 -6.09
C SER A 96 -19.77 -4.89 -6.05
N GLU A 97 -18.99 -4.75 -4.98
CA GLU A 97 -18.22 -3.54 -4.71
C GLU A 97 -16.77 -3.86 -4.30
N VAL A 98 -16.01 -2.80 -4.06
CA VAL A 98 -14.65 -2.81 -3.54
C VAL A 98 -14.59 -1.92 -2.32
N LEU A 99 -14.01 -2.43 -1.22
CA LEU A 99 -13.82 -1.66 0.00
C LEU A 99 -12.39 -1.12 0.07
N MET A 100 -12.25 0.19 0.27
CA MET A 100 -11.00 0.85 0.58
C MET A 100 -10.89 1.06 2.10
N MET A 101 -9.75 0.68 2.69
CA MET A 101 -9.41 0.98 4.08
C MET A 101 -8.14 1.84 4.14
N LEU A 102 -8.32 3.13 4.32
CA LEU A 102 -7.26 4.16 4.31
C LEU A 102 -6.85 4.59 5.72
N LYS A 103 -5.57 4.90 5.91
CA LYS A 103 -5.01 5.35 7.20
C LYS A 103 -4.48 6.76 7.02
N THR A 104 -4.97 7.68 7.84
CA THR A 104 -4.64 9.10 7.72
C THR A 104 -4.75 9.80 9.07
N ARG A 105 -4.33 11.06 9.16
CA ARG A 105 -4.62 11.90 10.32
C ARG A 105 -6.13 12.09 10.46
N THR A 106 -6.64 12.03 11.68
CA THR A 106 -8.04 12.29 11.99
C THR A 106 -8.48 13.67 11.51
N THR A 107 -7.58 14.66 11.56
CA THR A 107 -7.80 16.03 11.06
C THR A 107 -7.99 16.12 9.55
N LYS A 108 -7.57 15.10 8.77
CA LYS A 108 -7.72 15.05 7.30
C LYS A 108 -9.00 14.41 6.81
N ILE A 109 -9.81 13.81 7.69
CA ILE A 109 -11.06 13.14 7.30
C ILE A 109 -12.01 14.07 6.51
N PRO A 110 -12.18 15.36 6.84
CA PRO A 110 -12.99 16.26 6.03
C PRO A 110 -12.45 16.42 4.59
N GLN A 111 -11.14 16.60 4.42
CA GLN A 111 -10.52 16.73 3.09
C GLN A 111 -10.56 15.41 2.31
N VAL A 112 -10.38 14.27 2.97
CA VAL A 112 -10.57 12.94 2.36
C VAL A 112 -12.00 12.79 1.86
N THR A 113 -12.99 13.12 2.69
CA THR A 113 -14.41 13.06 2.33
C THR A 113 -14.70 13.94 1.12
N GLN A 114 -14.20 15.17 1.11
CA GLN A 114 -14.38 16.09 -0.01
C GLN A 114 -13.71 15.59 -1.29
N TYR A 115 -12.50 15.03 -1.18
CA TYR A 115 -11.80 14.43 -2.31
C TYR A 115 -12.59 13.27 -2.90
N VAL A 116 -13.06 12.35 -2.06
CA VAL A 116 -13.88 11.20 -2.49
C VAL A 116 -15.13 11.71 -3.20
N LYS A 117 -15.90 12.62 -2.60
CA LYS A 117 -17.12 13.18 -3.22
C LYS A 117 -16.89 13.84 -4.58
N THR A 118 -15.68 14.37 -4.83
CA THR A 118 -15.37 15.06 -6.08
C THR A 118 -15.06 14.09 -7.22
N TYR A 119 -14.48 12.92 -6.91
CA TYR A 119 -13.96 11.99 -7.92
C TYR A 119 -14.65 10.63 -7.95
N HIS A 120 -15.52 10.36 -6.98
CA HIS A 120 -16.30 9.14 -6.89
C HIS A 120 -17.58 9.24 -7.75
N PRO A 121 -17.99 8.17 -8.46
CA PRO A 121 -19.13 8.22 -9.38
C PRO A 121 -20.51 8.27 -8.69
N TYR A 122 -20.62 7.82 -7.44
CA TYR A 122 -21.88 7.89 -6.69
C TYR A 122 -22.18 9.29 -6.21
N GLU A 123 -23.46 9.67 -6.21
CA GLU A 123 -23.92 10.96 -5.69
C GLU A 123 -23.71 11.07 -4.17
N VAL A 124 -24.05 10.01 -3.44
CA VAL A 124 -23.83 9.89 -1.99
C VAL A 124 -22.80 8.79 -1.76
N CYS A 125 -21.56 9.19 -1.50
CA CYS A 125 -20.46 8.26 -1.27
C CYS A 125 -20.43 7.84 0.21
N GLU A 126 -20.23 6.55 0.47
CA GLU A 126 -19.89 6.08 1.82
C GLU A 126 -18.47 6.51 2.17
N VAL A 127 -18.34 7.33 3.21
CA VAL A 127 -17.05 7.64 3.84
C VAL A 127 -17.27 7.68 5.34
N ILE A 128 -16.78 6.67 6.04
CA ILE A 128 -16.86 6.57 7.50
C ILE A 128 -15.47 6.37 8.08
N SER A 129 -15.25 6.74 9.35
CA SER A 129 -13.94 6.60 9.98
C SER A 129 -14.03 6.32 11.47
N HIS A 130 -13.01 5.62 11.98
CA HIS A 130 -12.83 5.37 13.39
C HIS A 130 -11.43 5.79 13.84
N PRO A 131 -11.32 6.52 14.97
CA PRO A 131 -10.03 6.93 15.52
C PRO A 131 -9.27 5.73 16.09
N ILE A 132 -8.00 5.58 15.70
CA ILE A 132 -7.10 4.55 16.19
C ILE A 132 -6.58 4.97 17.58
N GLN A 133 -6.87 4.14 18.59
CA GLN A 133 -6.49 4.41 19.97
C GLN A 133 -5.09 3.91 20.33
N ASP A 134 -4.64 2.84 19.69
CA ASP A 134 -3.36 2.19 19.96
C ASP A 134 -2.83 1.48 18.70
N GLY A 135 -1.55 1.11 18.68
CA GLY A 135 -0.90 0.42 17.58
C GLY A 135 0.62 0.50 17.67
N ASN A 136 1.31 0.09 16.60
CA ASN A 136 2.77 0.23 16.53
C ASN A 136 3.17 1.73 16.50
N PRO A 137 3.90 2.26 17.50
CA PRO A 137 4.33 3.65 17.56
C PRO A 137 5.03 4.14 16.30
N ASP A 138 5.94 3.33 15.74
CA ASP A 138 6.73 3.71 14.56
C ASP A 138 5.83 3.86 13.33
N TYR A 139 4.82 3.01 13.19
CA TYR A 139 3.86 3.07 12.10
C TYR A 139 2.96 4.30 12.21
N LEU A 140 2.44 4.60 13.41
CA LEU A 140 1.59 5.77 13.64
C LEU A 140 2.38 7.08 13.45
N SER A 141 3.65 7.10 13.87
CA SER A 141 4.58 8.20 13.62
C SER A 141 4.87 8.38 12.12
N TRP A 142 5.02 7.29 11.38
CA TRP A 142 5.17 7.37 9.92
C TRP A 142 3.93 7.96 9.25
N VAL A 143 2.71 7.54 9.64
CA VAL A 143 1.46 8.07 9.09
C VAL A 143 1.38 9.59 9.26
N THR A 144 1.66 10.07 10.46
CA THR A 144 1.65 11.50 10.77
C THR A 144 2.81 12.25 10.10
N THR A 145 3.94 11.60 9.82
CA THR A 145 5.06 12.23 9.11
C THR A 145 4.74 12.45 7.62
N VAL A 146 4.15 11.45 6.95
CA VAL A 146 3.91 11.53 5.50
C VAL A 146 2.63 12.28 5.12
N VAL A 147 1.68 12.41 6.06
CA VAL A 147 0.48 13.22 5.94
C VAL A 147 0.66 14.46 6.82
N PRO A 148 0.89 15.66 6.28
CA PRO A 148 1.01 16.88 7.09
C PRO A 148 -0.34 17.30 7.68
N GLU A 149 -0.36 18.26 8.61
CA GLU A 149 -1.60 18.91 9.08
C GLU A 149 -2.34 19.68 7.98
#